data_AF-A0A2D6M0I8-F1
#
_entry.id   AF-A0A2D6M0I8-F1
#
_cell.length_a   1.000
_cell.length_b   1.000
_cell.length_c   1.000
_cell.angle_alpha   90.00
_cell.angle_beta   90.00
_cell.angle_gamma   90.00
#
_symmetry.space_group_name_H-M   'P 1'
#
loop_
_entity.id
_entity.type
_entity.pdbx_description
1 polymer ?
#
loop_
_entity_poly.entity_id
_entity_poly.type
_entity_poly.pdbx_seq_one_letter_code
_entity_poly.pdbx_strand_id
1 'polypeptide(L)' 'MIIRKARVSGKRFLGCSNYPKCTTSYPLPQKGKIASTMDLCPVCNNLMVEVIAGRRRFKMCIDHNCPSKDEWKKKVANKN' A
#
# COMPACT_ATOMS: atom_id res chain seq x y z
N MET A 1 -5.83 -4.87 10.15
CA MET A 1 -4.54 -4.53 9.52
C MET A 1 -3.81 -3.52 10.39
N ILE A 2 -2.48 -3.58 10.48
CA ILE A 2 -1.66 -2.71 11.35
C ILE A 2 -0.41 -2.25 10.61
N ILE A 3 0.00 -0.99 10.81
CA ILE A 3 1.25 -0.48 10.23
C ILE A 3 2.41 -0.99 11.07
N ARG A 4 3.34 -1.70 10.43
CA ARG A 4 4.57 -2.23 11.03
C ARG A 4 5.78 -1.65 10.30
N LYS A 5 6.94 -1.77 10.95
CA LYS A 5 8.24 -1.41 10.37
C LYS A 5 9.04 -2.69 10.15
N ALA A 6 9.57 -2.86 8.95
CA ALA A 6 10.40 -4.01 8.61
C ALA A 6 11.70 -3.94 9.41
N ARG A 7 12.04 -5.04 10.09
CA ARG A 7 13.22 -5.10 10.97
C ARG A 7 14.53 -4.89 10.21
N VAL A 8 14.63 -5.45 9.00
CA VAL A 8 15.85 -5.43 8.17
C VAL A 8 15.96 -4.11 7.39
N SER A 9 14.95 -3.78 6.58
CA SER A 9 15.03 -2.61 5.69
C SER A 9 14.63 -1.30 6.37
N GLY A 10 14.08 -1.34 7.59
CA GLY A 10 13.53 -0.18 8.28
C GLY A 10 12.28 0.41 7.62
N LYS A 11 11.77 -0.21 6.55
CA LYS A 11 10.65 0.33 5.77
C LYS A 11 9.30 0.06 6.44
N ARG A 12 8.43 1.05 6.46
CA ARG A 12 7.02 0.92 6.85
C ARG A 12 6.23 0.05 5.87
N PHE A 13 5.36 -0.80 6.38
CA PHE A 13 4.44 -1.63 5.61
C PHE A 13 3.14 -1.85 6.39
N LEU A 14 2.05 -2.10 5.69
CA LEU A 14 0.77 -2.51 6.27
C LEU A 14 0.78 -4.03 6.40
N GLY A 15 0.78 -4.55 7.62
CA GLY A 15 0.73 -5.97 7.90
C GLY A 15 -0.64 -6.43 8.40
N CYS A 16 -0.91 -7.72 8.29
CA CYS A 16 -2.07 -8.32 8.93
C CYS A 16 -1.96 -8.27 10.45
N SER A 17 -3.07 -8.00 11.14
CA SER A 17 -3.11 -8.00 12.61
C SER A 17 -3.01 -9.43 13.17
N ASN A 18 -3.48 -10.42 12.42
CA ASN A 18 -3.54 -11.83 12.84
C ASN A 18 -2.29 -12.64 12.45
N TYR A 19 -1.11 -12.02 12.52
CA TYR A 19 0.16 -12.73 12.30
C TYR A 19 0.41 -13.73 13.45
N PRO A 20 0.86 -14.98 13.21
CA PRO A 20 1.40 -15.53 11.95
C PRO A 20 0.37 -16.20 11.03
N LYS A 21 -0.91 -16.32 11.43
CA LYS A 21 -1.96 -16.96 10.61
C LYS A 21 -2.22 -16.23 9.28
N CYS A 22 -1.83 -14.97 9.20
CA CYS A 22 -1.98 -14.13 8.03
C CYS A 22 -0.67 -13.35 7.82
N THR A 23 0.02 -13.65 6.71
CA THR A 23 1.35 -13.10 6.37
C THR A 23 1.31 -12.01 5.31
N THR A 24 0.11 -11.64 4.85
CA THR A 24 -0.09 -10.58 3.86
C THR A 24 0.48 -9.26 4.38
N SER A 25 1.33 -8.65 3.55
CA SER A 25 1.92 -7.36 3.82
C SER A 25 1.95 -6.51 2.56
N TYR A 26 1.70 -5.21 2.74
CA TYR A 26 1.70 -4.25 1.66
C TYR A 26 2.71 -3.13 1.94
N PRO A 27 3.58 -2.79 0.99
CA PRO A 27 4.54 -1.71 1.17
C PRO A 27 3.81 -0.37 1.33
N LEU A 28 4.29 0.46 2.25
CA LEU A 28 3.75 1.79 2.48
C LEU A 28 4.80 2.87 2.17
N PRO A 29 4.37 4.09 1.81
CA PRO A 29 5.27 5.23 1.70
C PRO A 29 6.00 5.49 3.01
N GLN A 30 7.30 5.73 2.93
CA GLN A 30 8.15 5.94 4.10
C GLN A 30 7.97 7.32 4.74
N LYS A 31 7.51 8.28 3.94
CA LYS A 31 7.29 9.67 4.34
C LYS A 31 5.79 9.97 4.32
N GLY A 32 5.38 10.87 5.21
CA GLY A 32 3.99 11.28 5.37
C GLY A 32 3.25 10.51 6.48
N LYS A 33 2.07 11.04 6.82
CA LYS A 33 1.10 10.36 7.68
C LYS A 33 0.20 9.49 6.81
N ILE A 34 -0.15 8.32 7.34
CA ILE A 34 -0.98 7.34 6.65
C ILE A 34 -2.26 7.21 7.46
N ALA A 35 -3.39 7.51 6.82
CA ALA A 35 -4.71 7.33 7.38
C ALA A 35 -5.41 6.20 6.63
N SER A 36 -6.06 5.30 7.38
CA SER A 36 -6.96 4.32 6.78
C SER A 36 -8.25 5.01 6.37
N THR A 37 -8.64 4.85 5.11
CA THR A 37 -9.94 5.29 4.62
C THR A 37 -10.93 4.12 4.67
N MET A 38 -12.23 4.41 4.78
CA MET A 38 -13.29 3.39 4.64
C MET A 38 -13.57 3.02 3.18
N ASP A 39 -12.91 3.70 2.24
CA ASP A 39 -13.05 3.45 0.81
C ASP A 39 -12.39 2.11 0.41
N LEU A 40 -13.11 1.33 -0.38
CA LEU A 40 -12.60 0.13 -1.04
C LEU A 40 -12.21 0.45 -2.48
N CYS A 41 -11.15 -0.21 -2.97
CA CYS A 41 -10.74 -0.07 -4.36
C CYS A 41 -11.80 -0.72 -5.27
N PRO A 42 -12.34 -0.01 -6.28
CA PRO A 42 -13.40 -0.54 -7.12
C PRO A 42 -12.98 -1.71 -8.03
N VAL A 43 -11.68 -2.01 -8.11
CA VAL A 43 -11.12 -3.05 -9.00
C VAL A 43 -10.79 -4.34 -8.25
N CYS A 44 -10.17 -4.25 -7.07
CA CYS A 44 -9.76 -5.43 -6.30
C CYS A 44 -10.46 -5.56 -4.94
N ASN A 45 -11.37 -4.64 -4.63
CA ASN A 45 -12.13 -4.58 -3.37
C ASN A 45 -11.27 -4.53 -2.09
N ASN A 46 -9.97 -4.22 -2.21
CA ASN A 46 -9.08 -4.01 -1.07
C ASN A 46 -9.24 -2.60 -0.50
N LEU A 47 -8.92 -2.43 0.79
CA LEU A 47 -8.93 -1.11 1.42
C LEU A 47 -8.01 -0.11 0.70
N MET A 48 -8.45 1.14 0.69
CA MET A 48 -7.61 2.27 0.32
C MET A 48 -6.99 2.91 1.56
N VAL A 49 -5.86 3.58 1.37
CA VAL A 49 -5.21 4.40 2.38
C VAL A 49 -4.98 5.79 1.82
N GLU A 50 -5.14 6.79 2.67
CA GLU A 50 -4.78 8.16 2.36
C GLU A 50 -3.38 8.48 2.92
N VAL A 51 -2.54 9.02 2.06
CA VAL A 51 -1.17 9.40 2.39
C VAL A 51 -1.06 10.91 2.34
N ILE A 52 -0.71 11.49 3.48
CA ILE A 52 -0.54 12.92 3.68
C ILE A 52 0.96 13.22 3.77
N ALA A 53 1.55 13.65 2.66
CA ALA A 53 2.96 14.00 2.55
C ALA A 53 3.12 15.53 2.41
N GLY A 54 3.17 16.23 3.57
CA GLY A 54 3.24 17.68 3.61
C GLY A 54 1.98 18.32 3.04
N ARG A 55 2.12 19.09 1.94
CA ARG A 55 0.99 19.72 1.25
C ARG A 55 0.23 18.79 0.31
N ARG A 56 0.78 17.62 -0.02
CA ARG A 56 0.15 16.66 -0.96
C ARG A 56 -0.62 15.60 -0.19
N ARG A 57 -1.87 15.36 -0.59
CA ARG A 57 -2.74 14.29 -0.09
C ARG A 57 -3.16 13.43 -1.27
N PHE A 58 -2.96 12.12 -1.17
CA PHE A 58 -3.37 11.19 -2.21
C PHE A 58 -3.89 9.89 -1.61
N LYS A 59 -4.96 9.36 -2.20
CA LYS A 59 -5.50 8.04 -1.87
C LYS A 59 -4.87 7.00 -2.79
N MET A 60 -4.48 5.86 -2.23
CA MET A 60 -3.97 4.74 -3.01
C MET A 60 -4.53 3.42 -2.48
N CYS A 61 -4.72 2.46 -3.37
CA CYS A 61 -4.99 1.09 -2.96
C CYS A 61 -3.77 0.54 -2.21
N ILE A 62 -4.03 -0.17 -1.10
CA ILE A 62 -2.98 -0.85 -0.32
C ILE A 62 -2.25 -1.89 -1.16
N ASP A 63 -2.96 -2.54 -2.09
CA ASP A 63 -2.40 -3.62 -2.87
C ASP A 63 -1.63 -3.09 -4.08
N HIS A 64 -0.35 -3.43 -4.15
CA HIS A 64 0.52 -3.14 -5.29
C HIS A 64 0.26 -4.09 -6.47
N ASN A 65 -0.42 -5.21 -6.23
CA ASN A 65 -0.87 -6.15 -7.26
C ASN A 65 -2.27 -5.84 -7.80
N CYS A 66 -2.88 -4.72 -7.38
CA CYS A 66 -4.15 -4.31 -7.94
C CYS A 66 -4.08 -4.13 -9.47
N PRO A 67 -5.03 -4.70 -10.24
CA PRO A 67 -5.06 -4.58 -11.71
C PRO A 67 -5.13 -3.12 -12.19
N SER A 68 -5.62 -2.20 -11.35
CA SER A 68 -5.63 -0.76 -11.66
C SER A 68 -4.23 -0.15 -11.82
N LYS A 69 -3.19 -0.86 -11.38
CA LYS A 69 -1.77 -0.48 -11.57
C LYS A 69 -1.07 -1.33 -12.64
N ASP A 70 -1.78 -2.24 -13.31
CA ASP A 70 -1.21 -3.16 -14.30
C ASP A 70 -0.64 -2.41 -15.52
N GLU A 71 -1.31 -1.34 -15.96
CA GLU A 71 -0.80 -0.47 -17.03
C GLU A 71 0.53 0.21 -16.66
N TRP A 72 0.71 0.57 -15.38
CA TRP A 72 1.99 1.13 -14.91
C TRP A 72 3.08 0.06 -14.86
N LYS A 73 2.76 -1.17 -14.41
CA LYS A 73 3.71 -2.30 -14.43
C LYS A 73 4.16 -2.62 -15.86
N LYS A 74 3.24 -2.63 -16.83
CA LYS A 74 3.55 -2.85 -18.26
C LYS A 74 4.48 -1.77 -18.82
N LYS A 75 4.28 -0.50 -18.47
CA LYS A 75 5.18 0.60 -18.89
C LYS A 75 6.58 0.52 -18.27
N VAL A 76 6.71 0.01 -17.04
CA VAL A 76 8.03 -0.18 -16.40
C VAL A 76 8.76 -1.39 -16.99
N ALA A 77 8.04 -2.47 -17.33
CA ALA A 77 8.62 -3.67 -17.94
C ALA A 77 9.12 -3.42 -19.38
N ASN A 78 8.46 -2.56 -20.15
CA ASN A 78 8.82 -2.26 -21.54
C ASN A 78 9.86 -1.13 -21.69
N LYS A 79 10.66 -0.88 -20.65
CA LYS A 79 11.73 0.14 -20.65
C LYS A 79 13.09 -0.50 -20.38
N ASN A 80 13.33 -1.67 -20.98
CA ASN A 80 14.61 -2.35 -21.02
C ASN A 80 15.17 -2.29 -22.44
#